data_AF-A0A7K1GVD8-F1
#
_entry.id   AF-A0A7K1GVD8-F1
#
_cell.length_a   1.000
_cell.length_b   1.000
_cell.length_c   1.000
_cell.angle_alpha   90.00
_cell.angle_beta   90.00
_cell.angle_gamma   90.00
#
_symmetry.space_group_name_H-M   'P 1'
#
loop_
_entity.id
_entity.type
_entity.pdbx_description
1 polymer ?
#
loop_
_entity_poly.entity_id
_entity_poly.type
_entity_poly.pdbx_seq_one_letter_code
_entity_poly.pdbx_strand_id
1 'polypeptide(L)'
;MRTGLAAVLAAAVAASSLSVVITSAMPAPAATPSCDGTESSEQRAIAAAVLCDQPVVIESTLSEYAQVLAQPDGRLRFESAVEPQRTRRADGSWVDVDLTLRLGVDGLLRPAASVADVAFSNGGDKPLVELRRGGQSMALSWPGSLPTPTVSGDSATYAEVFPDADLVVRASSLIFNLWSVCIDPG
;
A
#
# COMPACT_ATOMS: atom_id res chain seq x y z
N MET A 1 -85.30 27.07 32.22
CA MET A 1 -84.54 27.88 33.18
C MET A 1 -83.05 27.52 33.08
N ARG A 2 -82.20 28.53 32.80
CA ARG A 2 -80.79 28.72 33.23
C ARG A 2 -79.68 27.75 32.72
N THR A 3 -79.06 28.19 31.62
CA THR A 3 -77.61 28.49 31.43
C THR A 3 -76.50 27.55 31.91
N GLY A 4 -75.52 27.28 31.02
CA GLY A 4 -74.13 26.99 31.39
C GLY A 4 -73.20 26.58 30.22
N LEU A 5 -72.35 27.51 29.76
CA LEU A 5 -71.27 27.34 28.76
C LEU A 5 -70.00 26.64 29.32
N ALA A 6 -69.23 25.97 28.45
CA ALA A 6 -67.75 26.02 28.37
C ALA A 6 -67.28 25.20 27.15
N ALA A 7 -66.85 25.81 26.04
CA ALA A 7 -65.53 26.41 25.73
C ALA A 7 -64.69 25.46 24.84
N VAL A 8 -64.71 25.73 23.53
CA VAL A 8 -63.89 25.07 22.50
C VAL A 8 -62.53 25.77 22.43
N LEU A 9 -61.45 25.03 22.64
CA LEU A 9 -60.07 25.47 22.39
C LEU A 9 -59.68 25.10 20.95
N ALA A 10 -59.48 26.12 20.11
CA ALA A 10 -58.88 25.98 18.79
C ALA A 10 -57.36 26.20 18.89
N ALA A 11 -56.56 25.21 18.46
CA ALA A 11 -55.12 25.35 18.31
C ALA A 11 -54.79 25.46 16.81
N ALA A 12 -54.25 26.62 16.41
CA ALA A 12 -53.79 26.89 15.05
C ALA A 12 -52.34 26.38 14.89
N VAL A 13 -52.12 25.49 13.92
CA VAL A 13 -50.78 25.01 13.52
C VAL A 13 -50.23 25.94 12.44
N ALA A 14 -49.18 26.70 12.76
CA ALA A 14 -48.46 27.54 11.79
C ALA A 14 -47.38 26.69 11.08
N ALA A 15 -47.62 26.35 9.81
CA ALA A 15 -46.63 25.71 8.95
C ALA A 15 -45.63 26.75 8.44
N SER A 16 -44.38 26.68 8.91
CA SER A 16 -43.27 27.50 8.41
C SER A 16 -42.56 26.76 7.29
N SER A 17 -42.62 27.28 6.07
CA SER A 17 -41.93 26.74 4.90
C SER A 17 -40.46 27.18 4.89
N LEU A 18 -39.52 26.26 5.12
CA LEU A 18 -38.11 26.49 4.82
C LEU A 18 -37.86 26.27 3.32
N SER A 19 -37.53 27.34 2.59
CA SER A 19 -37.03 27.23 1.22
C SER A 19 -35.55 26.83 1.24
N VAL A 20 -35.25 25.59 0.89
CA VAL A 20 -33.87 25.11 0.67
C VAL A 20 -33.42 25.57 -0.73
N VAL A 21 -32.42 26.43 -0.79
CA VAL A 21 -31.77 26.84 -2.05
C VAL A 21 -30.69 25.81 -2.38
N ILE A 22 -30.95 24.94 -3.36
CA ILE A 22 -29.97 23.99 -3.87
C ILE A 22 -29.10 24.72 -4.90
N THR A 23 -27.90 25.15 -4.49
CA THR A 23 -26.86 25.57 -5.45
C THR A 23 -26.35 24.31 -6.16
N SER A 24 -26.68 24.16 -7.44
CA SER A 24 -26.14 23.09 -8.28
C SER A 24 -24.70 23.46 -8.66
N ALA A 25 -23.71 22.82 -8.03
CA ALA A 25 -22.33 22.91 -8.49
C ALA A 25 -22.22 22.28 -9.89
N MET A 26 -21.83 23.09 -10.87
CA MET A 26 -21.63 22.65 -12.25
C MET A 26 -20.44 21.66 -12.29
N PRO A 27 -20.58 20.45 -12.85
CA PRO A 27 -19.47 19.50 -12.93
C PRO A 27 -18.31 20.10 -13.73
N ALA A 28 -17.11 20.11 -13.16
CA ALA A 28 -15.91 20.51 -13.88
C ALA A 28 -15.70 19.61 -15.11
N PRO A 29 -15.21 20.15 -16.25
CA PRO A 29 -14.93 19.34 -17.43
C PRO A 29 -13.92 18.25 -17.08
N ALA A 30 -14.24 17.00 -17.45
CA ALA A 30 -13.35 15.88 -17.23
C ALA A 30 -12.03 16.12 -17.97
N ALA A 31 -10.91 16.04 -17.26
CA ALA A 31 -9.58 16.15 -17.86
C ALA A 31 -9.42 15.10 -18.97
N THR A 32 -8.80 15.46 -20.09
CA THR A 32 -8.51 14.52 -21.18
C THR A 32 -7.66 13.36 -20.67
N PRO A 33 -7.94 12.11 -21.07
CA PRO A 33 -7.09 10.98 -20.73
C PRO A 33 -5.68 11.18 -21.29
N SER A 34 -4.66 10.82 -20.51
CA SER A 34 -3.26 10.87 -20.93
C SER A 34 -2.77 9.48 -21.33
N CYS A 35 -1.83 9.41 -22.27
CA CYS A 35 -1.28 8.14 -22.76
C CYS A 35 -0.14 7.61 -21.86
N ASP A 36 -0.32 7.71 -20.55
CA ASP A 36 0.67 7.32 -19.54
C ASP A 36 0.52 5.85 -19.09
N GLY A 37 -0.43 5.10 -19.69
CA GLY A 37 -0.65 3.68 -19.44
C GLY A 37 -1.42 3.35 -18.15
N THR A 38 -1.90 4.35 -17.41
CA THR A 38 -2.74 4.18 -16.22
C THR A 38 -3.80 5.27 -16.14
N GLU A 39 -5.00 4.89 -15.71
CA GLU A 39 -6.11 5.81 -15.45
C GLU A 39 -6.87 5.40 -14.18
N SER A 40 -7.48 6.39 -13.51
CA SER A 40 -8.10 6.19 -12.19
C SER A 40 -9.37 5.34 -12.22
N SER A 41 -10.13 5.39 -13.33
CA SER A 41 -11.41 4.70 -13.49
C SER A 41 -11.47 3.90 -14.79
N GLU A 42 -12.31 2.86 -14.79
CA GLU A 42 -12.52 1.99 -15.95
C GLU A 42 -12.92 2.75 -17.21
N GLN A 43 -13.87 3.68 -17.10
CA GLN A 43 -14.34 4.47 -18.24
C GLN A 43 -13.23 5.33 -18.86
N ARG A 44 -12.37 5.92 -18.01
CA ARG A 44 -11.22 6.70 -18.49
C ARG A 44 -10.16 5.79 -19.10
N ALA A 45 -9.90 4.64 -18.49
CA ALA A 45 -8.95 3.65 -19.00
C ALA A 45 -9.36 3.10 -20.37
N ILE A 46 -10.64 2.79 -20.58
CA ILE A 46 -11.16 2.35 -21.90
C ILE A 46 -10.99 3.47 -22.94
N ALA A 47 -11.38 4.70 -22.60
CA ALA A 47 -11.22 5.84 -23.50
C ALA A 47 -9.74 6.07 -23.86
N ALA A 48 -8.83 5.99 -22.88
CA ALA A 48 -7.40 6.12 -23.07
C ALA A 48 -6.83 4.97 -23.91
N ALA A 49 -7.23 3.72 -23.64
CA ALA A 49 -6.72 2.54 -24.36
C ALA A 49 -7.08 2.58 -25.85
N VAL A 50 -8.30 3.02 -26.18
CA VAL A 50 -8.74 3.21 -27.57
C VAL A 50 -8.03 4.41 -28.22
N LEU A 51 -7.91 5.53 -27.51
CA LEU A 51 -7.28 6.75 -28.02
C LEU A 51 -5.79 6.56 -28.30
N CYS A 52 -5.10 5.87 -27.39
CA CYS A 52 -3.64 5.73 -27.38
C CYS A 52 -3.16 4.40 -27.99
N ASP A 53 -4.09 3.53 -28.42
CA ASP A 53 -3.81 2.19 -28.99
C ASP A 53 -2.85 1.34 -28.11
N GLN A 54 -3.06 1.37 -26.79
CA GLN A 54 -2.27 0.59 -25.84
C GLN A 54 -3.13 0.06 -24.67
N PRO A 55 -2.71 -1.02 -23.99
CA PRO A 55 -3.32 -1.42 -22.73
C PRO A 55 -3.15 -0.32 -21.67
N VAL A 56 -4.23 -0.02 -20.93
CA VAL A 56 -4.22 0.98 -19.85
C VAL A 56 -4.69 0.34 -18.55
N VAL A 57 -3.89 0.44 -17.49
CA VAL A 57 -4.21 -0.08 -16.15
C VAL A 57 -5.31 0.76 -15.51
N ILE A 58 -6.26 0.10 -14.85
CA ILE A 58 -7.30 0.75 -14.06
C ILE A 58 -6.84 0.82 -12.60
N GLU A 59 -6.36 1.99 -12.16
CA GLU A 59 -5.69 2.17 -10.86
C GLU A 59 -6.58 1.77 -9.68
N SER A 60 -7.88 2.07 -9.75
CA SER A 60 -8.85 1.72 -8.70
C SER A 60 -9.07 0.22 -8.50
N THR A 61 -8.58 -0.61 -9.42
CA THR A 61 -8.63 -2.08 -9.33
C THR A 61 -7.31 -2.70 -8.85
N LEU A 62 -6.26 -1.89 -8.71
CA LEU A 62 -4.95 -2.38 -8.31
C LEU A 62 -4.99 -3.00 -6.92
N SER A 63 -4.39 -4.17 -6.83
CA SER A 63 -3.99 -4.80 -5.59
C SER A 63 -2.55 -5.27 -5.71
N GLU A 64 -2.00 -5.77 -4.60
CA GLU A 64 -0.66 -6.34 -4.53
C GLU A 64 -0.47 -7.49 -5.56
N TYR A 65 -1.54 -8.24 -5.86
CA TYR A 65 -1.51 -9.47 -6.67
C TYR A 65 -2.22 -9.35 -8.01
N ALA A 66 -3.05 -8.33 -8.21
CA ALA A 66 -3.95 -8.27 -9.36
C ALA A 66 -4.09 -6.86 -9.94
N GLN A 67 -4.44 -6.82 -11.22
CA GLN A 67 -4.81 -5.62 -11.96
C GLN A 67 -5.86 -5.92 -13.02
N VAL A 68 -6.61 -4.90 -13.39
CA VAL A 68 -7.43 -4.91 -14.60
C VAL A 68 -6.88 -3.88 -15.58
N LEU A 69 -6.75 -4.27 -16.85
CA LEU A 69 -6.34 -3.41 -17.94
C LEU A 69 -7.47 -3.27 -18.96
N ALA A 70 -7.75 -2.04 -19.38
CA ALA A 70 -8.49 -1.80 -20.60
C ALA A 70 -7.60 -2.08 -21.81
N GLN A 71 -8.13 -2.78 -22.81
CA GLN A 71 -7.44 -3.09 -24.06
C GLN A 71 -7.89 -2.12 -25.17
N PRO A 72 -7.07 -1.90 -26.23
CA PRO A 72 -7.46 -1.05 -27.37
C PRO A 72 -8.72 -1.51 -28.10
N ASP A 73 -9.06 -2.81 -28.02
CA ASP A 73 -10.28 -3.39 -28.58
C ASP A 73 -11.54 -3.14 -27.72
N GLY A 74 -11.41 -2.39 -26.62
CA GLY A 74 -12.47 -2.05 -25.68
C GLY A 74 -12.78 -3.14 -24.65
N ARG A 75 -12.11 -4.30 -24.68
CA ARG A 75 -12.27 -5.35 -23.66
C ARG A 75 -11.44 -5.07 -22.43
N LEU A 76 -11.80 -5.72 -21.33
CA LEU A 76 -11.02 -5.73 -20.10
C LEU A 76 -10.21 -7.03 -19.99
N ARG A 77 -8.97 -6.92 -19.52
CA ARG A 77 -8.11 -8.04 -19.15
C ARG A 77 -7.86 -8.01 -17.66
N PHE A 78 -8.19 -9.09 -16.97
CA PHE A 78 -7.79 -9.32 -15.59
C PHE A 78 -6.47 -10.10 -15.57
N GLU A 79 -5.51 -9.65 -14.77
CA GLU A 79 -4.24 -10.33 -14.55
C GLU A 79 -4.03 -10.53 -13.05
N SER A 80 -3.61 -11.73 -12.67
CA SER A 80 -3.24 -12.08 -11.30
C SER A 80 -1.90 -12.80 -11.24
N ALA A 81 -1.19 -12.63 -10.13
CA ALA A 81 0.11 -13.22 -9.88
C ALA A 81 0.10 -14.07 -8.60
N VAL A 82 1.03 -15.02 -8.52
CA VAL A 82 1.24 -15.86 -7.32
C VAL A 82 1.98 -15.09 -6.23
N GLU A 83 2.91 -14.21 -6.62
CA GLU A 83 3.64 -13.33 -5.72
C GLU A 83 3.24 -11.86 -5.94
N PRO A 84 3.28 -11.02 -4.89
CA PRO A 84 3.02 -9.60 -5.05
C PRO A 84 3.94 -8.96 -6.09
N GLN A 85 3.37 -8.25 -7.04
CA GLN A 85 4.13 -7.51 -8.06
C GLN A 85 4.29 -6.03 -7.70
N ARG A 86 3.41 -5.52 -6.82
CA ARG A 86 3.35 -4.12 -6.40
C ARG A 86 2.94 -3.98 -4.95
N THR A 87 3.27 -2.83 -4.38
CA THR A 87 2.88 -2.44 -3.03
C THR A 87 2.35 -1.01 -3.03
N ARG A 88 1.59 -0.68 -2.00
CA ARG A 88 1.02 0.66 -1.81
C ARG A 88 1.85 1.41 -0.77
N ARG A 89 2.36 2.59 -1.15
CA ARG A 89 3.08 3.48 -0.23
C ARG A 89 2.14 4.13 0.77
N ALA A 90 2.73 4.72 1.81
CA ALA A 90 2.01 5.49 2.81
C ALA A 90 1.26 6.70 2.22
N ASP A 91 1.72 7.26 1.10
CA ASP A 91 1.03 8.34 0.37
C ASP A 91 -0.15 7.85 -0.50
N GLY A 92 -0.38 6.53 -0.54
CA GLY A 92 -1.44 5.90 -1.31
C GLY A 92 -1.07 5.54 -2.75
N SER A 93 0.13 5.90 -3.22
CA SER A 93 0.63 5.55 -4.56
C SER A 93 1.01 4.07 -4.68
N TRP A 94 0.86 3.52 -5.88
CA TRP A 94 1.33 2.18 -6.23
C TRP A 94 2.73 2.22 -6.84
N VAL A 95 3.48 1.16 -6.60
CA VAL A 95 4.86 1.00 -7.03
C VAL A 95 5.17 -0.49 -7.13
N ASP A 96 5.99 -0.87 -8.11
CA ASP A 96 6.47 -2.23 -8.23
C ASP A 96 7.31 -2.64 -7.02
N VAL A 97 7.21 -3.91 -6.63
CA VAL A 97 8.01 -4.45 -5.53
C VAL A 97 9.50 -4.34 -5.89
N ASP A 98 10.27 -3.69 -5.03
CA ASP A 98 11.72 -3.55 -5.11
C ASP A 98 12.32 -3.94 -3.75
N LEU A 99 12.91 -5.15 -3.71
CA LEU A 99 13.48 -5.73 -2.51
C LEU A 99 14.90 -5.23 -2.20
N THR A 100 15.46 -4.32 -3.02
CA THR A 100 16.80 -3.79 -2.83
C THR A 100 16.90 -3.06 -1.49
N LEU A 101 17.82 -3.51 -0.62
CA LEU A 101 18.03 -2.94 0.70
C LEU A 101 18.70 -1.56 0.61
N ARG A 102 18.15 -0.62 1.35
CA ARG A 102 18.65 0.75 1.52
C ARG A 102 18.72 1.09 3.01
N LEU A 103 19.75 1.84 3.40
CA LEU A 103 19.88 2.35 4.75
C LEU A 103 18.93 3.53 4.95
N GLY A 104 18.01 3.39 5.90
CA GLY A 104 17.08 4.44 6.31
C GLY A 104 17.73 5.47 7.23
N VAL A 105 17.05 6.59 7.41
CA VAL A 105 17.47 7.69 8.31
C VAL A 105 17.48 7.28 9.79
N ASP A 106 16.75 6.24 10.14
CA ASP A 106 16.71 5.62 11.47
C ASP A 106 17.84 4.57 11.68
N GLY A 107 18.68 4.39 10.67
CA GLY A 107 19.81 3.48 10.69
C GLY A 107 19.45 2.00 10.55
N LEU A 108 18.26 1.69 10.03
CA LEU A 108 17.85 0.32 9.69
C LEU A 108 17.87 0.10 8.18
N LEU A 109 18.18 -1.12 7.75
CA LEU A 109 18.19 -1.51 6.34
C LEU A 109 16.80 -1.98 5.94
N ARG A 110 16.22 -1.42 4.87
CA ARG A 110 14.88 -1.77 4.39
C ARG A 110 14.83 -1.97 2.87
N PRO A 111 13.97 -2.85 2.36
CA PRO A 111 13.57 -2.84 0.96
C PRO A 111 13.13 -1.44 0.50
N ALA A 112 13.43 -1.09 -0.74
CA ALA A 112 12.96 0.15 -1.34
C ALA A 112 11.42 0.19 -1.49
N ALA A 113 10.81 -0.96 -1.78
CA ALA A 113 9.36 -1.15 -1.81
C ALA A 113 8.98 -2.63 -1.60
N SER A 114 8.31 -2.94 -0.50
CA SER A 114 7.81 -4.30 -0.19
C SER A 114 6.38 -4.27 0.35
N VAL A 115 5.68 -5.41 0.28
CA VAL A 115 4.33 -5.53 0.86
C VAL A 115 4.40 -5.69 2.38
N ALA A 116 5.37 -6.47 2.86
CA ALA A 116 5.70 -6.51 4.27
C ALA A 116 6.73 -5.42 4.61
N ASP A 117 6.48 -4.63 5.66
CA ASP A 117 7.44 -3.65 6.16
C ASP A 117 8.47 -4.40 7.02
N VAL A 118 9.59 -4.76 6.39
CA VAL A 118 10.71 -5.45 7.02
C VAL A 118 11.89 -4.50 7.16
N ALA A 119 12.52 -4.53 8.33
CA ALA A 119 13.72 -3.78 8.61
C ALA A 119 14.78 -4.71 9.24
N PHE A 120 16.01 -4.61 8.76
CA PHE A 120 17.15 -5.32 9.30
C PHE A 120 18.07 -4.36 10.06
N SER A 121 18.72 -4.88 11.10
CA SER A 121 19.73 -4.13 11.84
C SER A 121 20.88 -3.67 10.92
N ASN A 122 21.54 -2.58 11.27
CA ASN A 122 22.82 -2.19 10.66
C ASN A 122 24.01 -2.51 11.60
N GLY A 123 23.80 -3.46 12.53
CA GLY A 123 24.73 -3.82 13.60
C GLY A 123 24.34 -3.25 14.97
N GLY A 124 25.14 -3.57 15.98
CA GLY A 124 24.94 -3.19 17.38
C GLY A 124 23.90 -4.08 18.08
N ASP A 125 23.24 -3.50 19.09
CA ASP A 125 22.37 -4.24 20.03
C ASP A 125 20.86 -4.12 19.69
N LYS A 126 20.53 -3.57 18.52
CA LYS A 126 19.15 -3.48 18.03
C LYS A 126 18.63 -4.87 17.62
N PRO A 127 17.30 -5.09 17.59
CA PRO A 127 16.73 -6.29 17.00
C PRO A 127 17.30 -6.56 15.61
N LEU A 128 17.59 -7.82 15.30
CA LEU A 128 18.11 -8.26 13.99
C LEU A 128 17.09 -7.98 12.88
N VAL A 129 15.82 -8.31 13.14
CA VAL A 129 14.72 -8.10 12.20
C VAL A 129 13.54 -7.50 12.93
N GLU A 130 12.92 -6.49 12.31
CA GLU A 130 11.58 -6.01 12.64
C GLU A 130 10.67 -6.25 11.43
N LEU A 131 9.47 -6.76 11.66
CA LEU A 131 8.49 -7.05 10.62
C LEU A 131 7.13 -6.50 11.04
N ARG A 132 6.50 -5.70 10.17
CA ARG A 132 5.16 -5.17 10.36
C ARG A 132 4.27 -5.55 9.19
N ARG A 133 3.09 -6.11 9.48
CA ARG A 133 2.10 -6.48 8.47
C ARG A 133 0.71 -6.55 9.09
N GLY A 134 -0.30 -6.02 8.39
CA GLY A 134 -1.71 -6.13 8.82
C GLY A 134 -1.98 -5.57 10.22
N GLY A 135 -1.24 -4.53 10.64
CA GLY A 135 -1.34 -3.95 12.00
C GLY A 135 -0.63 -4.75 13.10
N GLN A 136 -0.02 -5.88 12.77
CA GLN A 136 0.78 -6.68 13.69
C GLN A 136 2.27 -6.38 13.52
N SER A 137 3.04 -6.53 14.60
CA SER A 137 4.49 -6.36 14.61
C SER A 137 5.18 -7.56 15.25
N MET A 138 6.30 -7.97 14.67
CA MET A 138 7.20 -8.99 15.21
C MET A 138 8.62 -8.44 15.21
N ALA A 139 9.41 -8.82 16.21
CA ALA A 139 10.84 -8.54 16.24
C ALA A 139 11.60 -9.83 16.56
N LEU A 140 12.74 -10.01 15.90
CA LEU A 140 13.69 -11.09 16.16
C LEU A 140 15.00 -10.45 16.62
N SER A 141 15.47 -10.82 17.80
CA SER A 141 16.75 -10.35 18.35
C SER A 141 17.86 -11.36 18.11
N TRP A 142 19.10 -10.89 18.09
CA TRP A 142 20.28 -11.75 18.07
C TRP A 142 20.95 -11.79 19.45
N PRO A 143 21.50 -12.93 19.90
CA PRO A 143 22.28 -12.98 21.14
C PRO A 143 23.60 -12.21 20.98
N GLY A 144 23.74 -11.10 21.69
CA GLY A 144 24.94 -10.26 21.66
C GLY A 144 24.86 -9.12 20.64
N SER A 145 26.00 -8.46 20.41
CA SER A 145 26.09 -7.33 19.48
C SER A 145 26.35 -7.82 18.06
N LEU A 146 25.58 -7.32 17.10
CA LEU A 146 25.77 -7.64 15.69
C LEU A 146 26.89 -6.77 15.09
N PRO A 147 27.74 -7.34 14.23
CA PRO A 147 28.67 -6.52 13.43
C PRO A 147 27.88 -5.69 12.40
N THR A 148 28.53 -4.69 11.81
CA THR A 148 27.95 -3.99 10.66
C THR A 148 27.88 -4.94 9.47
N PRO A 149 26.70 -5.12 8.84
CA PRO A 149 26.55 -6.06 7.74
C PRO A 149 27.10 -5.50 6.42
N THR A 150 27.48 -6.40 5.52
CA THR A 150 27.66 -6.09 4.09
C THR A 150 26.33 -6.32 3.36
N VAL A 151 25.93 -5.36 2.51
CA VAL A 151 24.63 -5.39 1.82
C VAL A 151 24.83 -5.70 0.34
N SER A 152 24.03 -6.63 -0.19
CA SER A 152 23.98 -6.98 -1.61
C SER A 152 22.54 -7.25 -2.03
N GLY A 153 21.98 -6.36 -2.84
CA GLY A 153 20.61 -6.50 -3.34
C GLY A 153 19.59 -6.54 -2.20
N ASP A 154 18.88 -7.67 -2.08
CA ASP A 154 17.86 -7.95 -1.08
C ASP A 154 18.41 -8.53 0.25
N SER A 155 19.73 -8.69 0.35
CA SER A 155 20.38 -9.45 1.41
C SER A 155 21.38 -8.62 2.21
N ALA A 156 21.46 -8.88 3.51
CA ALA A 156 22.45 -8.34 4.43
C ALA A 156 23.19 -9.49 5.14
N THR A 157 24.53 -9.46 5.09
CA THR A 157 25.41 -10.48 5.65
C THR A 157 26.20 -9.91 6.82
N TYR A 158 26.04 -10.52 7.99
CA TYR A 158 26.76 -10.22 9.22
C TYR A 158 27.89 -11.24 9.38
N ALA A 159 29.13 -10.75 9.32
CA ALA A 159 30.29 -11.62 9.32
C ALA A 159 30.63 -12.17 10.71
N GLU A 160 31.07 -13.42 10.80
CA GLU A 160 31.66 -13.99 12.04
C GLU A 160 30.77 -13.83 13.28
N VAL A 161 29.45 -14.01 13.13
CA VAL A 161 28.51 -13.97 14.28
C VAL A 161 28.66 -15.18 15.19
N PHE A 162 29.23 -16.25 14.66
CA PHE A 162 29.81 -17.38 15.38
C PHE A 162 31.19 -17.64 14.76
N PRO A 163 32.09 -18.35 15.47
CA PRO A 163 33.36 -18.78 14.88
C PRO A 163 33.13 -19.46 13.54
N ASP A 164 33.75 -18.90 12.48
CA ASP A 164 33.70 -19.43 11.12
C ASP A 164 32.26 -19.49 10.55
N ALA A 165 31.35 -18.62 10.97
CA ALA A 165 30.01 -18.57 10.41
C ALA A 165 29.41 -17.17 10.30
N ASP A 166 28.89 -16.89 9.11
CA ASP A 166 28.17 -15.67 8.79
C ASP A 166 26.67 -15.89 8.98
N LEU A 167 25.97 -14.81 9.35
CA LEU A 167 24.51 -14.75 9.37
C LEU A 167 24.02 -13.94 8.19
N VAL A 168 23.10 -14.49 7.41
CA VAL A 168 22.50 -13.81 6.27
C VAL A 168 21.01 -13.65 6.51
N VAL A 169 20.53 -12.43 6.33
CA VAL A 169 19.09 -12.11 6.26
C VAL A 169 18.75 -11.62 4.88
N ARG A 170 17.59 -12.03 4.37
CA ARG A 170 17.10 -11.64 3.04
C ARG A 170 15.67 -11.18 3.11
N ALA A 171 15.38 -10.05 2.47
CA ALA A 171 14.01 -9.58 2.28
C ALA A 171 13.28 -10.43 1.22
N SER A 172 12.01 -10.72 1.48
CA SER A 172 11.07 -11.29 0.51
C SER A 172 9.84 -10.38 0.43
N SER A 173 9.00 -10.57 -0.58
CA SER A 173 7.80 -9.75 -0.80
C SER A 173 6.83 -9.79 0.39
N LEU A 174 6.73 -10.94 1.07
CA LEU A 174 5.79 -11.18 2.17
C LEU A 174 6.43 -11.46 3.53
N ILE A 175 7.71 -11.86 3.54
CA ILE A 175 8.42 -12.34 4.73
C ILE A 175 9.91 -11.97 4.61
N PHE A 176 10.75 -12.51 5.48
CA PHE A 176 12.19 -12.56 5.34
C PHE A 176 12.68 -14.01 5.48
N ASN A 177 13.87 -14.28 4.94
CA ASN A 177 14.59 -15.52 5.16
C ASN A 177 15.83 -15.24 6.02
N LEU A 178 16.21 -16.22 6.84
CA LEU A 178 17.37 -16.16 7.71
C LEU A 178 18.10 -17.51 7.68
N TRP A 179 19.40 -17.49 7.43
CA TRP A 179 20.25 -18.68 7.48
C TRP A 179 21.69 -18.31 7.86
N SER A 180 22.47 -19.29 8.29
CA SER A 180 23.92 -19.14 8.49
C SER A 180 24.70 -19.86 7.40
N VAL A 181 25.89 -19.36 7.08
CA VAL A 181 26.82 -19.97 6.13
C VAL A 181 28.11 -20.26 6.88
N CYS A 182 28.52 -21.54 6.94
CA CYS A 182 29.83 -21.90 7.49
C CYS A 182 30.92 -21.47 6.50
N ILE A 183 31.92 -20.77 7.00
CA ILE A 183 33.15 -20.45 6.31
C ILE A 183 34.06 -21.67 6.47
N ASP A 184 34.61 -22.18 5.37
CA ASP A 184 35.60 -23.26 5.42
C ASP A 184 36.97 -22.64 5.73
N PRO A 185 37.56 -22.89 6.91
CA PRO A 185 38.92 -22.44 7.20
C PRO A 185 39.87 -23.39 6.46
N GLY A 186 40.21 -23.03 5.22
CA GLY A 186 41.03 -23.85 4.32
C GLY A 186 42.36 -24.35 4.88
#